data_AF-A0A2K3LIU4-F1
#
_entry.id   AF-A0A2K3LIU4-F1
#
_cell.length_a   1.000
_cell.length_b   1.000
_cell.length_c   1.000
_cell.angle_alpha   90.00
_cell.angle_beta   90.00
_cell.angle_gamma   90.00
#
_symmetry.space_group_name_H-M   'P 1'
#
loop_
_entity.id
_entity.type
_entity.pdbx_description
1 polymer ?
#
loop_
_entity_poly.entity_id
_entity_poly.type
_entity_poly.pdbx_seq_one_letter_code
_entity_poly.pdbx_strand_id
1 'polypeptide(L)'
;MNVREYQALTPYSTALEENWGKPPGNLNADGENLLVYGKQYGNVFTGVQPTFGYEGDPMRSLEFMPGKQVGMSDVCYPDSLIGNIPNVYYYAANNPSEATIAKRRSYANTISYLTPPAENAGLYKGLKQLSELISSYQSLKDTGCGQQIVSSIISTAKQCNLDKDVDFPEECVELPTKERDLVVGKVYNKIMEIESRLLPCGLHVIGEPPTAMEAVATLVNIAALDRVEEGISSLPSILAESVGRNIEEIYRSSDKGVLKDVELLRQITEASRGAITSFVERTTNSKGQVVDVS
;
A
#
# COMPACT_ATOMS: atom_id res chain seq x y z
N MET A 1 15.19 -34.00 -16.61
CA MET A 1 16.66 -34.07 -16.53
C MET A 1 17.00 -35.33 -15.76
N ASN A 2 17.73 -36.27 -16.38
CA ASN A 2 18.11 -37.50 -15.69
C ASN A 2 19.20 -37.21 -14.66
N VAL A 3 19.35 -38.10 -13.66
CA VAL A 3 20.31 -37.91 -12.56
C VAL A 3 21.77 -37.74 -13.05
N ARG A 4 22.17 -38.51 -14.07
CA ARG A 4 23.54 -38.45 -14.62
C ARG A 4 23.85 -37.09 -15.24
N GLU A 5 22.91 -36.55 -16.01
CA GLU A 5 22.99 -35.23 -16.62
C GLU A 5 23.01 -34.14 -15.54
N TYR A 6 22.13 -34.22 -14.55
CA TYR A 6 22.09 -33.29 -13.42
C TYR A 6 23.43 -33.22 -12.68
N GLN A 7 23.99 -34.38 -12.29
CA GLN A 7 25.27 -34.44 -11.58
C GLN A 7 26.45 -33.97 -12.45
N ALA A 8 26.39 -34.18 -13.77
CA ALA A 8 27.43 -33.71 -14.69
C ALA A 8 27.41 -32.19 -14.87
N LEU A 9 26.23 -31.57 -14.91
CA LEU A 9 26.05 -30.14 -15.13
C LEU A 9 26.03 -29.30 -13.84
N THR A 10 25.83 -29.94 -12.69
CA THR A 10 25.66 -29.27 -11.38
C THR A 10 26.75 -29.73 -10.42
N PRO A 11 27.98 -29.18 -10.48
CA PRO A 11 29.13 -29.68 -9.70
C PRO A 11 28.94 -29.53 -8.18
N TYR A 12 28.05 -28.65 -7.74
CA TYR A 12 27.69 -28.45 -6.33
C TYR A 12 26.56 -29.37 -5.85
N SER A 13 26.08 -30.32 -6.67
CA SER A 13 24.95 -31.19 -6.31
C SER A 13 25.19 -31.99 -5.02
N THR A 14 26.43 -32.40 -4.74
CA THR A 14 26.80 -33.16 -3.54
C THR A 14 26.59 -32.35 -2.26
N ALA A 15 26.77 -31.02 -2.31
CA ALA A 15 26.52 -30.14 -1.17
C ALA A 15 25.03 -30.04 -0.82
N LEU A 16 24.13 -30.47 -1.71
CA LEU A 16 22.69 -30.49 -1.48
C LEU A 16 22.22 -31.80 -0.82
N GLU A 17 23.00 -32.88 -0.92
CA GLU A 17 22.58 -34.21 -0.47
C GLU A 17 22.36 -34.31 1.03
N GLU A 18 23.06 -33.49 1.83
CA GLU A 18 22.91 -33.44 3.29
C GLU A 18 21.46 -33.07 3.69
N ASN A 19 20.87 -32.09 3.02
CA ASN A 19 19.54 -31.57 3.34
C ASN A 19 18.43 -32.21 2.50
N TRP A 20 18.73 -32.62 1.27
CA TRP A 20 17.72 -33.04 0.29
C TRP A 20 17.82 -34.52 -0.11
N GLY A 21 18.85 -35.23 0.35
CA GLY A 21 19.13 -36.60 -0.05
C GLY A 21 19.68 -36.72 -1.47
N LYS A 22 19.80 -37.95 -1.95
CA LYS A 22 20.34 -38.22 -3.29
C LYS A 22 19.35 -37.80 -4.40
N PRO A 23 19.83 -37.29 -5.54
CA PRO A 23 18.98 -37.03 -6.70
C PRO A 23 18.27 -38.32 -7.19
N PRO A 24 17.05 -38.23 -7.76
CA PRO A 24 16.32 -37.01 -8.13
C PRO A 24 15.59 -36.32 -6.96
N GLY A 25 15.63 -36.90 -5.76
CA GLY A 25 14.93 -36.39 -4.58
C GLY A 25 13.41 -36.63 -4.64
N ASN A 26 12.69 -36.00 -3.69
CA ASN A 26 11.24 -36.14 -3.56
C ASN A 26 10.45 -34.91 -4.08
N LEU A 27 11.15 -33.82 -4.40
CA LEU A 27 10.57 -32.57 -4.88
C LEU A 27 10.87 -32.41 -6.36
N ASN A 28 9.88 -31.96 -7.13
CA ASN A 28 10.00 -31.75 -8.57
C ASN A 28 10.60 -32.98 -9.29
N ALA A 29 10.17 -34.19 -8.93
CA ALA A 29 10.68 -35.44 -9.47
C ALA A 29 9.55 -36.39 -9.86
N ASP A 30 9.80 -37.26 -10.85
CA ASP A 30 8.87 -38.32 -11.28
C ASP A 30 9.25 -39.71 -10.72
N GLY A 31 10.25 -39.75 -9.82
CA GLY A 31 10.85 -40.97 -9.27
C GLY A 31 12.18 -41.37 -9.92
N GLU A 32 12.43 -40.94 -11.16
CA GLU A 32 13.68 -41.25 -11.88
C GLU A 32 14.44 -39.98 -12.31
N ASN A 33 13.73 -38.90 -12.59
CA ASN A 33 14.24 -37.67 -13.19
C ASN A 33 13.85 -36.45 -12.36
N LEU A 34 14.67 -35.40 -12.47
CA LEU A 34 14.30 -34.06 -12.04
C LEU A 34 13.46 -33.39 -13.13
N LEU A 35 12.34 -32.78 -12.74
CA LEU A 35 11.38 -32.11 -13.62
C LEU A 35 11.68 -30.61 -13.65
N VAL A 36 11.87 -30.08 -14.87
CA VAL A 36 11.97 -28.64 -15.11
C VAL A 36 10.63 -28.16 -15.65
N TYR A 37 9.86 -27.46 -14.83
CA TYR A 37 8.53 -26.99 -15.21
C TYR A 37 8.61 -25.71 -16.03
N GLY A 38 7.95 -25.70 -17.18
CA GLY A 38 7.85 -24.51 -17.99
C GLY A 38 7.34 -24.79 -19.40
N LYS A 39 7.30 -23.73 -20.20
CA LYS A 39 6.87 -23.78 -21.60
C LYS A 39 7.80 -22.96 -22.47
N GLN A 40 8.22 -23.54 -23.59
CA GLN A 40 9.02 -22.87 -24.61
C GLN A 40 8.13 -22.23 -25.69
N TYR A 41 8.47 -21.00 -26.05
CA TYR A 41 7.89 -20.17 -27.09
C TYR A 41 9.03 -19.66 -28.01
N GLY A 42 9.51 -20.51 -28.91
CA GLY A 42 10.67 -20.21 -29.76
C GLY A 42 11.94 -20.02 -28.93
N ASN A 43 12.49 -18.80 -28.94
CA ASN A 43 13.67 -18.42 -28.16
C ASN A 43 13.35 -17.94 -26.73
N VAL A 44 12.08 -17.97 -26.32
CA VAL A 44 11.65 -17.59 -24.97
C VAL A 44 11.23 -18.83 -24.20
N PHE A 45 11.71 -18.97 -22.96
CA PHE A 45 11.27 -20.03 -22.05
C PHE A 45 10.63 -19.40 -20.81
N THR A 46 9.38 -19.77 -20.53
CA THR A 46 8.69 -19.40 -19.30
C THR A 46 8.78 -20.57 -18.33
N GLY A 47 9.74 -20.48 -17.40
CA GLY A 47 9.92 -21.45 -16.32
C GLY A 47 9.08 -21.14 -15.10
N VAL A 48 8.69 -22.17 -14.36
CA VAL A 48 8.04 -22.03 -13.05
C VAL A 48 8.90 -22.76 -12.02
N GLN A 49 9.27 -22.06 -10.95
CA GLN A 49 9.86 -22.67 -9.75
C GLN A 49 8.74 -22.84 -8.71
N PRO A 50 8.13 -24.04 -8.56
CA PRO A 50 6.89 -24.19 -7.80
C PRO A 50 7.07 -24.06 -6.30
N THR A 51 8.21 -24.55 -5.80
CA THR A 51 8.52 -24.59 -4.36
C THR A 51 9.99 -24.32 -4.15
N PHE A 52 10.29 -23.66 -3.03
CA PHE A 52 11.64 -23.56 -2.49
C PHE A 52 11.89 -24.60 -1.38
N GLY A 53 10.90 -25.46 -1.08
CA GLY A 53 11.01 -26.56 -0.10
C GLY A 53 10.74 -26.16 1.36
N TYR A 54 9.81 -25.23 1.57
CA TYR A 54 9.52 -24.57 2.86
C TYR A 54 8.85 -25.38 3.98
N GLU A 55 8.61 -26.69 3.81
CA GLU A 55 8.24 -27.53 4.96
C GLU A 55 9.50 -27.81 5.81
N GLY A 56 10.11 -26.76 6.40
CA GLY A 56 11.28 -26.89 7.27
C GLY A 56 12.17 -25.65 7.47
N ASP A 57 12.30 -24.72 6.52
CA ASP A 57 13.25 -23.58 6.63
C ASP A 57 12.81 -22.36 5.77
N PRO A 58 12.67 -21.13 6.34
CA PRO A 58 12.16 -19.95 5.63
C PRO A 58 13.19 -19.27 4.71
N MET A 59 13.56 -19.90 3.59
CA MET A 59 14.44 -19.28 2.59
C MET A 59 13.69 -18.65 1.40
N ARG A 60 13.36 -17.36 1.45
CA ARG A 60 12.81 -16.58 0.31
C ARG A 60 13.69 -16.69 -0.96
N SER A 61 13.20 -16.20 -2.10
CA SER A 61 13.85 -16.04 -3.42
C SER A 61 15.38 -16.12 -3.45
N LEU A 62 15.98 -16.62 -4.55
CA LEU A 62 17.42 -16.84 -4.76
C LEU A 62 18.39 -15.97 -3.94
N GLU A 63 18.20 -14.65 -3.94
CA GLU A 63 19.01 -13.68 -3.22
C GLU A 63 19.05 -13.85 -1.68
N PHE A 64 18.12 -14.59 -1.08
CA PHE A 64 18.06 -14.86 0.36
C PHE A 64 18.60 -16.24 0.76
N MET A 65 19.06 -17.06 -0.19
CA MET A 65 19.65 -18.38 0.08
C MET A 65 20.96 -18.27 0.90
N PRO A 66 21.45 -19.36 1.55
CA PRO A 66 22.56 -19.28 2.49
C PRO A 66 23.85 -18.80 1.80
N GLY A 67 24.64 -18.02 2.54
CA GLY A 67 25.89 -17.46 2.03
C GLY A 67 26.19 -16.07 2.57
N LYS A 68 27.33 -15.52 2.15
CA LYS A 68 27.82 -14.20 2.58
C LYS A 68 26.82 -13.10 2.28
N GLN A 69 26.79 -12.03 3.08
CA GLN A 69 25.87 -10.90 2.88
C GLN A 69 26.16 -10.08 1.60
N VAL A 70 27.43 -9.98 1.19
CA VAL A 70 27.91 -9.27 0.00
C VAL A 70 29.23 -9.90 -0.45
N GLY A 71 29.55 -9.80 -1.75
CA GLY A 71 30.78 -10.37 -2.31
C GLY A 71 30.75 -11.90 -2.24
N MET A 72 29.88 -12.50 -3.06
CA MET A 72 29.68 -13.94 -3.04
C MET A 72 30.97 -14.70 -3.33
N SER A 73 31.06 -15.90 -2.78
CA SER A 73 32.07 -16.89 -3.16
C SER A 73 31.39 -18.09 -3.79
N ASP A 74 32.20 -18.96 -4.40
CA ASP A 74 31.83 -20.25 -4.97
C ASP A 74 30.96 -21.15 -4.06
N VAL A 75 31.14 -21.07 -2.74
CA VAL A 75 30.31 -21.80 -1.75
C VAL A 75 28.97 -21.13 -1.41
N CYS A 76 28.69 -19.93 -1.94
CA CYS A 76 27.42 -19.24 -1.71
C CYS A 76 26.38 -19.69 -2.73
N TYR A 77 25.25 -20.19 -2.24
CA TYR A 77 24.16 -20.70 -3.09
C TYR A 77 23.72 -19.74 -4.20
N PRO A 78 23.53 -18.42 -3.94
CA PRO A 78 23.14 -17.49 -5.00
C PRO A 78 24.12 -17.47 -6.20
N ASP A 79 25.42 -17.60 -5.93
CA ASP A 79 26.48 -17.61 -6.93
C ASP A 79 26.48 -18.92 -7.73
N SER A 80 26.42 -20.05 -7.02
CA SER A 80 26.40 -21.38 -7.64
C SER A 80 25.17 -21.59 -8.53
N LEU A 81 24.02 -21.02 -8.16
CA LEU A 81 22.74 -21.23 -8.85
C LEU A 81 22.52 -20.29 -10.05
N ILE A 82 22.86 -19.00 -9.95
CA ILE A 82 22.65 -18.03 -11.04
C ILE A 82 23.73 -18.18 -12.13
N GLY A 83 24.96 -18.52 -11.74
CA GLY A 83 26.11 -18.58 -12.63
C GLY A 83 26.40 -17.24 -13.32
N ASN A 84 26.80 -17.30 -14.59
CA ASN A 84 27.38 -16.14 -15.31
C ASN A 84 26.41 -15.49 -16.32
N ILE A 85 25.14 -15.89 -16.32
CA ILE A 85 24.15 -15.30 -17.25
C ILE A 85 23.64 -13.96 -16.69
N PRO A 86 23.37 -12.95 -17.53
CA PRO A 86 22.78 -11.70 -17.07
C PRO A 86 21.47 -11.94 -16.32
N ASN A 87 21.43 -11.50 -15.07
CA ASN A 87 20.27 -11.62 -14.21
C ASN A 87 19.51 -10.28 -14.17
N VAL A 88 18.24 -10.28 -14.59
CA VAL A 88 17.40 -9.07 -14.65
C VAL A 88 16.14 -9.30 -13.84
N TYR A 89 15.86 -8.40 -12.90
CA TYR A 89 14.66 -8.43 -12.07
C TYR A 89 13.80 -7.21 -12.36
N TYR A 90 12.48 -7.43 -12.44
CA TYR A 90 11.52 -6.37 -12.21
C TYR A 90 11.25 -6.25 -10.71
N TYR A 91 11.52 -5.08 -10.12
CA TYR A 91 11.29 -4.79 -8.71
C TYR A 91 10.34 -3.61 -8.53
N ALA A 92 9.50 -3.65 -7.51
CA ALA A 92 8.64 -2.52 -7.17
C ALA A 92 9.50 -1.32 -6.75
N ALA A 93 9.20 -0.13 -7.29
CA ALA A 93 9.95 1.09 -7.02
C ALA A 93 10.02 1.46 -5.53
N ASN A 94 9.01 1.07 -4.74
CA ASN A 94 8.92 1.32 -3.31
C ASN A 94 9.67 0.31 -2.43
N ASN A 95 10.36 -0.69 -3.00
CA ASN A 95 11.11 -1.71 -2.27
C ASN A 95 12.63 -1.67 -2.59
N PRO A 96 13.33 -0.56 -2.29
CA PRO A 96 14.74 -0.42 -2.62
C PRO A 96 15.66 -1.32 -1.77
N SER A 97 15.24 -1.68 -0.55
CA SER A 97 16.05 -2.48 0.38
C SER A 97 16.24 -3.91 -0.15
N GLU A 98 15.16 -4.62 -0.52
CA GLU A 98 15.27 -5.97 -1.08
C GLU A 98 15.91 -5.94 -2.48
N ALA A 99 15.59 -4.94 -3.31
CA ALA A 99 16.25 -4.75 -4.60
C ALA A 99 17.78 -4.61 -4.44
N THR A 100 18.25 -3.97 -3.36
CA THR A 100 19.68 -3.87 -3.05
C THR A 100 20.29 -5.21 -2.65
N ILE A 101 19.53 -6.07 -1.96
CA ILE A 101 19.97 -7.43 -1.63
C ILE A 101 20.16 -8.24 -2.92
N ALA A 102 19.21 -8.20 -3.85
CA ALA A 102 19.32 -8.85 -5.15
C ALA A 102 20.55 -8.35 -5.94
N LYS A 103 20.80 -7.03 -5.98
CA LYS A 103 22.01 -6.47 -6.60
C LYS A 103 23.31 -7.05 -6.01
N ARG A 104 23.36 -7.18 -4.68
CA ARG A 104 24.57 -7.59 -3.95
C ARG A 104 24.81 -9.10 -3.93
N ARG A 105 23.75 -9.90 -4.02
CA ARG A 105 23.79 -11.35 -3.80
C ARG A 105 23.52 -12.18 -5.05
N SER A 106 22.81 -11.67 -6.05
CA SER A 106 22.47 -12.42 -7.27
C SER A 106 22.86 -11.69 -8.56
N TYR A 107 23.70 -10.64 -8.47
CA TYR A 107 24.15 -9.84 -9.61
C TYR A 107 23.00 -9.22 -10.43
N ALA A 108 21.84 -9.04 -9.79
CA ALA A 108 20.64 -8.62 -10.49
C ALA A 108 20.73 -7.15 -10.95
N ASN A 109 20.39 -6.90 -12.22
CA ASN A 109 19.99 -5.58 -12.67
C ASN A 109 18.50 -5.37 -12.36
N THR A 110 18.17 -4.39 -11.54
CA THR A 110 16.81 -4.17 -11.04
C THR A 110 16.12 -3.05 -11.84
N ILE A 111 15.18 -3.41 -12.70
CA ILE A 111 14.34 -2.48 -13.43
C ILE A 111 13.10 -2.19 -12.57
N SER A 112 12.89 -0.93 -12.22
CA SER A 112 11.77 -0.54 -11.37
C SER A 112 10.46 -0.53 -12.14
N TYR A 113 9.39 -1.02 -11.54
CA TYR A 113 8.01 -0.79 -11.99
C TYR A 113 7.19 -0.06 -10.91
N LEU A 114 6.11 0.60 -11.33
CA LEU A 114 5.24 1.34 -10.43
C LEU A 114 4.29 0.39 -9.70
N THR A 115 4.05 0.60 -8.41
CA THR A 115 2.95 -0.09 -7.73
C THR A 115 1.61 0.33 -8.33
N PRO A 116 0.55 -0.49 -8.18
CA PRO A 116 -0.78 -0.12 -8.67
C PRO A 116 -1.18 1.29 -8.20
N PRO A 117 -1.93 2.05 -9.03
CA PRO A 117 -2.45 3.34 -8.61
C PRO A 117 -3.24 3.15 -7.33
N ALA A 118 -3.00 4.04 -6.37
CA ALA A 118 -3.62 3.92 -5.08
C ALA A 118 -4.96 4.64 -5.09
N GLU A 119 -5.94 4.03 -4.43
CA GLU A 119 -7.30 4.57 -4.29
C GLU A 119 -7.58 4.83 -2.81
N ASN A 120 -8.48 5.76 -2.55
CA ASN A 120 -9.04 5.93 -1.22
C ASN A 120 -9.88 4.69 -0.88
N ALA A 121 -9.65 4.09 0.29
CA ALA A 121 -10.37 2.88 0.70
C ALA A 121 -11.90 3.07 0.72
N GLY A 122 -12.34 4.31 0.94
CA GLY A 122 -13.75 4.67 0.95
C GLY A 122 -14.48 4.09 2.17
N LEU A 123 -15.80 4.20 2.16
CA LEU A 123 -16.67 3.68 3.22
C LEU A 123 -17.65 2.65 2.64
N TYR A 124 -17.90 1.59 3.41
CA TYR A 124 -18.80 0.51 3.00
C TYR A 124 -19.74 0.09 4.13
N LYS A 125 -20.92 -0.41 3.75
CA LYS A 125 -21.93 -0.99 4.66
C LYS A 125 -22.21 -0.07 5.88
N GLY A 126 -22.01 -0.57 7.09
CA GLY A 126 -22.28 0.16 8.34
C GLY A 126 -21.47 1.45 8.48
N LEU A 127 -20.25 1.51 7.94
CA LEU A 127 -19.42 2.72 7.99
C LEU A 127 -19.99 3.85 7.12
N LYS A 128 -20.61 3.50 5.98
CA LYS A 128 -21.30 4.48 5.14
C LYS A 128 -22.55 5.03 5.84
N GLN A 129 -23.35 4.15 6.44
CA GLN A 129 -24.52 4.54 7.23
C GLN A 129 -24.12 5.45 8.40
N LEU A 130 -23.01 5.13 9.07
CA LEU A 130 -22.49 5.95 10.16
C LEU A 130 -22.08 7.37 9.69
N SER A 131 -21.46 7.48 8.51
CA SER A 131 -21.13 8.78 7.90
C SER A 131 -22.37 9.61 7.57
N GLU A 132 -23.45 8.99 7.12
CA GLU A 132 -24.73 9.66 6.85
C GLU A 132 -25.39 10.16 8.15
N LEU A 133 -25.30 9.39 9.23
CA LEU A 133 -25.77 9.80 10.56
C LEU A 133 -24.98 11.01 11.11
N ILE A 134 -23.65 11.00 10.96
CA ILE A 134 -22.79 12.13 11.35
C ILE A 134 -23.13 13.38 10.53
N SER A 135 -23.36 13.24 9.22
CA SER A 135 -23.76 14.35 8.36
C SER A 135 -25.10 14.95 8.83
N SER A 136 -26.05 14.08 9.20
CA SER A 136 -27.35 14.47 9.73
C SER A 136 -27.27 15.18 11.09
N TYR A 137 -26.23 14.90 11.89
CA TYR A 137 -26.02 15.56 13.18
C TYR A 137 -25.84 17.07 13.02
N GLN A 138 -25.14 17.55 11.99
CA GLN A 138 -24.93 19.00 11.83
C GLN A 138 -26.24 19.78 11.67
N SER A 139 -27.20 19.22 10.94
CA SER A 139 -28.51 19.85 10.72
C SER A 139 -29.43 19.72 11.94
N LEU A 140 -29.25 18.66 12.75
CA LEU A 140 -30.16 18.31 13.84
C LEU A 140 -29.62 18.68 15.23
N LYS A 141 -28.35 19.07 15.37
CA LYS A 141 -27.71 19.33 16.67
C LYS A 141 -28.40 20.45 17.47
N ASP A 142 -28.91 21.47 16.78
CA ASP A 142 -29.58 22.63 17.37
C ASP A 142 -31.10 22.39 17.53
N THR A 143 -31.59 21.24 17.05
CA THR A 143 -32.97 20.80 17.27
C THR A 143 -33.06 19.96 18.54
N GLY A 144 -34.28 19.78 19.08
CA GLY A 144 -34.51 18.89 20.22
C GLY A 144 -34.11 17.41 19.98
N CYS A 145 -33.79 17.03 18.74
CA CYS A 145 -33.40 15.68 18.35
C CYS A 145 -31.89 15.38 18.44
N GLY A 146 -31.04 16.36 18.79
CA GLY A 146 -29.59 16.19 18.83
C GLY A 146 -29.09 15.09 19.78
N GLN A 147 -29.85 14.75 20.83
CA GLN A 147 -29.51 13.65 21.75
C GLN A 147 -29.79 12.27 21.12
N GLN A 148 -30.93 12.13 20.43
CA GLN A 148 -31.36 10.86 19.83
C GLN A 148 -30.39 10.39 18.75
N ILE A 149 -29.93 11.32 17.92
CA ILE A 149 -29.02 11.00 16.82
C ILE A 149 -27.62 10.62 17.33
N VAL A 150 -27.14 11.22 18.43
CA VAL A 150 -25.86 10.83 19.06
C VAL A 150 -25.95 9.40 19.58
N SER A 151 -27.06 9.02 20.22
CA SER A 151 -27.29 7.63 20.63
C SER A 151 -27.29 6.65 19.44
N SER A 152 -27.89 7.05 18.31
CA SER A 152 -27.83 6.26 17.08
C SER A 152 -26.41 6.15 16.54
N ILE A 153 -25.64 7.24 16.51
CA ILE A 153 -24.23 7.26 16.09
C ILE A 153 -23.40 6.31 16.95
N ILE A 154 -23.53 6.37 18.28
CA ILE A 154 -22.79 5.49 19.20
C ILE A 154 -23.18 4.02 18.97
N SER A 155 -24.47 3.72 18.84
CA SER A 155 -24.95 2.36 18.58
C SER A 155 -24.40 1.78 17.28
N THR A 156 -24.48 2.54 16.19
CA THR A 156 -23.93 2.13 14.88
C THR A 156 -22.40 2.05 14.90
N ALA A 157 -21.72 2.94 15.63
CA ALA A 157 -20.26 2.90 15.79
C ALA A 157 -19.81 1.62 16.53
N LYS A 158 -20.51 1.22 17.61
CA LYS A 158 -20.28 -0.06 18.30
C LYS A 158 -20.53 -1.26 17.39
N GLN A 159 -21.58 -1.24 16.56
CA GLN A 159 -21.82 -2.28 15.57
C GLN A 159 -20.68 -2.40 14.54
N CYS A 160 -20.01 -1.29 14.23
CA CYS A 160 -18.84 -1.25 13.37
C CYS A 160 -17.52 -1.56 14.11
N ASN A 161 -17.57 -1.91 15.40
CA ASN A 161 -16.41 -2.15 16.29
C ASN A 161 -15.48 -0.93 16.50
N LEU A 162 -15.98 0.30 16.30
CA LEU A 162 -15.20 1.52 16.55
C LEU A 162 -15.06 1.86 18.04
N ASP A 163 -15.68 1.08 18.93
CA ASP A 163 -15.57 1.18 20.39
C ASP A 163 -14.19 0.77 20.93
N LYS A 164 -13.38 0.12 20.09
CA LYS A 164 -11.97 -0.18 20.39
C LYS A 164 -11.04 0.99 20.05
N ASP A 165 -11.49 1.91 19.20
CA ASP A 165 -10.71 3.04 18.70
C ASP A 165 -11.14 4.37 19.33
N VAL A 166 -12.39 4.45 19.78
CA VAL A 166 -13.00 5.64 20.38
C VAL A 166 -13.69 5.26 21.68
N ASP A 167 -13.32 5.94 22.77
CA ASP A 167 -14.01 5.80 24.04
C ASP A 167 -15.42 6.37 23.96
N PHE A 168 -16.41 5.51 24.17
CA PHE A 168 -17.81 5.90 24.25
C PHE A 168 -18.27 6.02 25.70
N PRO A 169 -19.09 7.03 26.03
CA PRO A 169 -19.74 7.09 27.34
C PRO A 169 -20.74 5.95 27.51
N GLU A 170 -21.12 5.67 28.76
CA GLU A 170 -22.16 4.69 29.08
C GLU A 170 -23.49 5.04 28.39
N GLU A 171 -24.24 4.00 28.01
CA GLU A 171 -25.53 4.17 27.35
C GLU A 171 -26.53 4.85 28.29
N CYS A 172 -27.41 5.69 27.71
CA CYS A 172 -28.47 6.43 28.41
C CYS A 172 -28.03 7.60 29.31
N VAL A 173 -26.78 8.09 29.22
CA VAL A 173 -26.37 9.33 29.88
C VAL A 173 -26.75 10.55 29.04
N GLU A 174 -27.41 11.54 29.65
CA GLU A 174 -27.61 12.85 29.02
C GLU A 174 -26.30 13.63 28.97
N LEU A 175 -25.75 13.77 27.76
CA LEU A 175 -24.49 14.48 27.55
C LEU A 175 -24.77 15.98 27.34
N PRO A 176 -23.96 16.88 27.88
CA PRO A 176 -23.93 18.29 27.47
C PRO A 176 -23.60 18.42 25.98
N THR A 177 -24.07 19.50 25.33
CA THR A 177 -23.85 19.74 23.89
C THR A 177 -22.37 19.65 23.49
N LYS A 178 -21.47 20.21 24.31
CA LYS A 178 -20.02 20.16 24.04
C LYS A 178 -19.44 18.74 24.04
N GLU A 179 -19.94 17.86 24.91
CA GLU A 179 -19.49 16.47 24.98
C GLU A 179 -20.06 15.65 23.84
N ARG A 180 -21.30 15.92 23.41
CA ARG A 180 -21.89 15.33 22.20
C ARG A 180 -21.05 15.66 20.96
N ASP A 181 -20.72 16.93 20.77
CA ASP A 181 -19.88 17.38 19.66
C ASP A 181 -18.52 16.67 19.66
N LEU A 182 -17.92 16.51 20.84
CA LEU A 182 -16.63 15.84 21.00
C LEU A 182 -16.70 14.35 20.63
N VAL A 183 -17.73 13.63 21.10
CA VAL A 183 -17.94 12.22 20.75
C VAL A 183 -18.13 12.07 19.25
N VAL A 184 -19.02 12.87 18.64
CA VAL A 184 -19.26 12.84 17.19
C VAL A 184 -17.98 13.18 16.43
N GLY A 185 -17.22 14.18 16.86
CA GLY A 185 -15.96 14.57 16.25
C GLY A 185 -14.90 13.46 16.29
N LYS A 186 -14.77 12.73 17.41
CA LYS A 186 -13.86 11.58 17.51
C LYS A 186 -14.24 10.45 16.55
N VAL A 187 -15.53 10.08 16.51
CA VAL A 187 -16.03 9.07 15.56
C VAL A 187 -15.79 9.53 14.12
N TYR A 188 -16.06 10.81 13.84
CA TYR A 188 -15.93 11.36 12.50
C TYR A 188 -14.48 11.35 12.03
N ASN A 189 -13.54 11.76 12.89
CA ASN A 189 -12.11 11.70 12.58
C ASN A 189 -11.68 10.27 12.21
N LYS A 190 -12.13 9.26 12.96
CA LYS A 190 -11.84 7.85 12.65
C LYS A 190 -12.45 7.36 11.33
N ILE A 191 -13.67 7.80 11.00
CA ILE A 191 -14.27 7.47 9.70
C ILE A 191 -13.48 8.13 8.56
N MET A 192 -13.06 9.38 8.73
CA MET A 192 -12.26 10.09 7.73
C MET A 192 -10.88 9.46 7.57
N GLU A 193 -10.25 9.00 8.65
CA GLU A 193 -9.00 8.23 8.59
C GLU A 193 -9.17 6.96 7.74
N ILE A 194 -10.27 6.22 7.92
CA ILE A 194 -10.55 5.02 7.12
C ILE A 194 -10.83 5.38 5.66
N GLU A 195 -11.72 6.35 5.41
CA GLU A 195 -12.13 6.78 4.06
C GLU A 195 -10.92 7.25 3.24
N SER A 196 -10.09 8.10 3.84
CA SER A 196 -9.01 8.77 3.15
C SER A 196 -7.74 7.93 3.03
N ARG A 197 -7.67 6.76 3.69
CA ARG A 197 -6.51 5.88 3.61
C ARG A 197 -6.27 5.46 2.17
N LEU A 198 -5.10 5.85 1.67
CA LEU A 198 -4.66 5.57 0.31
C LEU A 198 -3.97 4.20 0.27
N LEU A 199 -4.49 3.26 -0.53
CA LEU A 199 -3.91 1.93 -0.68
C LEU A 199 -4.06 1.42 -2.12
N PRO A 200 -3.13 0.57 -2.61
CA PRO A 200 -3.23 0.00 -3.95
C PRO A 200 -4.39 -1.01 -4.01
N CYS A 201 -5.39 -0.72 -4.82
CA CYS A 201 -6.56 -1.58 -5.05
C CYS A 201 -6.40 -2.41 -6.33
N GLY A 202 -5.42 -3.32 -6.36
CA GLY A 202 -5.23 -4.20 -7.52
C GLY A 202 -3.81 -4.70 -7.70
N LEU A 203 -3.49 -5.09 -8.94
CA LEU A 203 -2.17 -5.54 -9.37
C LEU A 203 -1.69 -4.70 -10.56
N HIS A 204 -0.37 -4.57 -10.70
CA HIS A 204 0.24 -3.81 -11.79
C HIS A 204 0.56 -4.75 -12.95
N VAL A 205 0.33 -4.27 -14.18
CA VAL A 205 0.80 -4.93 -15.41
C VAL A 205 1.99 -4.12 -15.94
N ILE A 206 3.14 -4.78 -16.08
CA ILE A 206 4.36 -4.11 -16.53
C ILE A 206 4.16 -3.56 -17.94
N GLY A 207 4.49 -2.27 -18.11
CA GLY A 207 4.32 -1.55 -19.37
C GLY A 207 2.98 -0.83 -19.50
N GLU A 208 2.06 -1.01 -18.55
CA GLU A 208 0.78 -0.30 -18.51
C GLU A 208 0.80 0.78 -17.40
N PRO A 209 1.07 2.05 -17.74
CA PRO A 209 1.02 3.14 -16.77
C PRO A 209 -0.43 3.46 -16.38
N PRO A 210 -0.66 4.05 -15.19
CA PRO A 210 -1.99 4.52 -14.81
C PRO A 210 -2.45 5.62 -15.76
N THR A 211 -3.76 5.72 -15.95
CA THR A 211 -4.38 6.86 -16.60
C THR A 211 -4.18 8.14 -15.76
N ALA A 212 -4.32 9.31 -16.39
CA ALA A 212 -4.20 10.59 -15.69
C ALA A 212 -5.19 10.70 -14.51
N MET A 213 -6.41 10.20 -14.68
CA MET A 213 -7.43 10.22 -13.63
C MET A 213 -7.11 9.27 -12.47
N GLU A 214 -6.56 8.10 -12.73
CA GLU A 214 -6.10 7.17 -11.69
C GLU A 214 -4.90 7.75 -10.89
N ALA A 215 -4.12 8.65 -11.49
CA ALA A 215 -3.02 9.31 -10.80
C ALA A 215 -3.47 10.43 -9.83
N VAL A 216 -4.71 10.92 -9.93
CA VAL A 216 -5.22 12.05 -9.13
C VAL A 216 -5.07 11.81 -7.63
N ALA A 217 -5.48 10.64 -7.12
CA ALA A 217 -5.38 10.35 -5.69
C ALA A 217 -3.93 10.36 -5.17
N THR A 218 -3.00 9.91 -6.01
CA THR A 218 -1.56 9.98 -5.70
C THR A 218 -1.08 11.44 -5.73
N LEU A 219 -1.49 12.22 -6.73
CA LEU A 219 -1.13 13.64 -6.86
C LEU A 219 -1.67 14.51 -5.72
N VAL A 220 -2.88 14.20 -5.21
CA VAL A 220 -3.45 14.89 -4.03
C VAL A 220 -2.54 14.74 -2.82
N ASN A 221 -1.98 13.55 -2.59
CA ASN A 221 -1.05 13.32 -1.47
C ASN A 221 0.32 13.94 -1.72
N ILE A 222 0.80 13.94 -2.97
CA ILE A 222 2.03 14.66 -3.35
C ILE A 222 1.89 16.16 -3.05
N ALA A 223 0.71 16.74 -3.32
CA ALA A 223 0.38 18.14 -3.07
C ALA A 223 0.08 18.45 -1.58
N ALA A 224 -0.11 17.43 -0.75
CA ALA A 224 -0.39 17.59 0.67
C ALA A 224 0.88 17.75 1.54
N LEU A 225 2.07 17.73 0.94
CA LEU A 225 3.35 17.83 1.65
C LEU A 225 4.07 19.15 1.36
N ASP A 226 4.54 19.81 2.41
CA ASP A 226 5.41 20.98 2.28
C ASP A 226 6.78 20.53 1.77
N ARG A 227 7.32 21.23 0.78
CA ARG A 227 8.63 20.95 0.16
C ARG A 227 9.55 22.13 0.41
N VAL A 228 10.13 22.15 1.60
CA VAL A 228 10.99 23.26 2.07
C VAL A 228 12.18 23.48 1.13
N GLU A 229 12.78 22.41 0.62
CA GLU A 229 13.92 22.48 -0.31
C GLU A 229 13.55 23.12 -1.66
N GLU A 230 12.28 23.00 -2.07
CA GLU A 230 11.76 23.56 -3.32
C GLU A 230 11.07 24.92 -3.10
N GLY A 231 10.90 25.36 -1.85
CA GLY A 231 10.17 26.58 -1.50
C GLY A 231 8.66 26.50 -1.79
N ILE A 232 8.09 25.29 -1.82
CA ILE A 232 6.69 25.05 -2.16
C ILE A 232 5.92 24.63 -0.90
N SER A 233 4.87 25.39 -0.57
CA SER A 233 3.91 25.01 0.48
C SER A 233 2.88 24.02 -0.06
N SER A 234 2.42 23.13 0.81
CA SER A 234 1.35 22.19 0.50
C SER A 234 0.02 22.89 0.27
N LEU A 235 -0.82 22.27 -0.54
CA LEU A 235 -2.16 22.78 -0.84
C LEU A 235 -3.03 22.90 0.43
N PRO A 236 -3.04 21.93 1.37
CA PRO A 236 -3.71 22.10 2.65
C PRO A 236 -3.20 23.29 3.47
N SER A 237 -1.88 23.52 3.52
CA SER A 237 -1.31 24.71 4.21
C SER A 237 -1.82 26.00 3.59
N ILE A 238 -1.79 26.13 2.26
CA ILE A 238 -2.27 27.31 1.54
C ILE A 238 -3.77 27.55 1.80
N LEU A 239 -4.58 26.50 1.74
CA LEU A 239 -6.02 26.58 2.00
C LEU A 239 -6.31 26.97 3.46
N ALA A 240 -5.56 26.44 4.43
CA ALA A 240 -5.69 26.81 5.83
C ALA A 240 -5.33 28.30 6.06
N GLU A 241 -4.24 28.78 5.48
CA GLU A 241 -3.81 30.18 5.59
C GLU A 241 -4.84 31.14 4.98
N SER A 242 -5.52 30.74 3.90
CA SER A 242 -6.56 31.55 3.26
C SER A 242 -7.75 31.87 4.17
N VAL A 243 -7.99 31.03 5.19
CA VAL A 243 -9.02 31.23 6.22
C VAL A 243 -8.42 31.69 7.56
N GLY A 244 -7.16 32.12 7.57
CA GLY A 244 -6.46 32.62 8.75
C GLY A 244 -6.17 31.54 9.79
N ARG A 245 -6.00 30.29 9.38
CA ARG A 245 -5.70 29.14 10.26
C ARG A 245 -4.35 28.52 9.88
N ASN A 246 -3.75 27.82 10.84
CA ASN A 246 -2.56 27.01 10.60
C ASN A 246 -2.94 25.52 10.47
N ILE A 247 -2.41 24.82 9.47
CA ILE A 247 -2.79 23.42 9.21
C ILE A 247 -2.38 22.47 10.36
N GLU A 248 -1.27 22.72 11.03
CA GLU A 248 -0.79 21.88 12.14
C GLU A 248 -1.71 21.99 13.36
N GLU A 249 -2.25 23.18 13.63
CA GLU A 249 -3.26 23.38 14.66
C GLU A 249 -4.56 22.64 14.33
N ILE A 250 -4.96 22.66 13.06
CA ILE A 250 -6.15 21.94 12.58
C ILE A 250 -5.96 20.43 12.78
N TYR A 251 -4.81 19.86 12.40
CA TYR A 251 -4.51 18.44 12.63
C TYR A 251 -4.58 18.08 14.12
N ARG A 252 -3.87 18.81 14.99
CA ARG A 252 -3.85 18.54 16.43
C ARG A 252 -5.23 18.67 17.08
N SER A 253 -6.07 19.57 16.59
CA SER A 253 -7.43 19.78 17.10
C SER A 253 -8.41 18.71 16.57
N SER A 254 -8.24 18.29 15.31
CA SER A 254 -8.95 17.16 14.71
C SER A 254 -8.67 15.86 15.46
N ASP A 255 -7.41 15.59 15.82
CA ASP A 255 -7.02 14.42 16.63
C ASP A 255 -7.69 14.38 17.99
N LYS A 256 -7.96 15.56 18.58
CA LYS A 256 -8.71 15.67 19.84
C LYS A 256 -10.22 15.47 19.65
N GLY A 257 -10.71 15.40 18.42
CA GLY A 257 -12.13 15.26 18.08
C GLY A 257 -12.90 16.58 18.13
N VAL A 258 -12.23 17.74 18.00
CA VAL A 258 -12.93 19.03 17.96
C VAL A 258 -13.69 19.13 16.64
N LEU A 259 -15.02 18.94 16.70
CA LEU A 259 -15.88 18.77 15.53
C LEU A 259 -15.70 19.85 14.45
N LYS A 260 -15.51 21.11 14.86
CA LYS A 260 -15.28 22.23 13.92
C LYS A 260 -14.00 22.06 13.10
N ASP A 261 -12.93 21.58 13.72
CA ASP A 261 -11.64 21.40 13.05
C ASP A 261 -11.58 20.09 12.27
N VAL A 262 -12.28 19.04 12.72
CA VAL A 262 -12.50 17.81 11.92
C VAL A 262 -13.24 18.15 10.61
N GLU A 263 -14.29 18.97 10.70
CA GLU A 263 -15.05 19.43 9.54
C GLU A 263 -14.22 20.35 8.62
N LEU A 264 -13.47 21.28 9.19
CA LEU A 264 -12.58 22.15 8.42
C LEU A 264 -11.51 21.33 7.68
N LEU A 265 -10.93 20.33 8.34
CA LEU A 265 -9.94 19.44 7.72
C LEU A 265 -10.54 18.68 6.53
N ARG A 266 -11.79 18.19 6.66
CA ARG A 266 -12.52 17.56 5.56
C ARG A 266 -12.71 18.51 4.40
N GLN A 267 -13.16 19.74 4.66
CA GLN A 267 -13.37 20.75 3.61
C GLN A 267 -12.06 21.07 2.87
N ILE A 268 -10.95 21.23 3.60
CA ILE A 268 -9.62 21.42 3.01
C ILE A 268 -9.22 20.22 2.15
N THR A 269 -9.49 19.01 2.62
CA THR A 269 -9.19 17.77 1.89
C THR A 269 -10.01 17.66 0.60
N GLU A 270 -11.31 17.95 0.65
CA GLU A 270 -12.19 17.95 -0.52
C GLU A 270 -11.85 19.04 -1.52
N ALA A 271 -11.54 20.25 -1.04
CA ALA A 271 -11.07 21.34 -1.89
C ALA A 271 -9.74 20.97 -2.57
N SER A 272 -8.82 20.32 -1.84
CA SER A 272 -7.56 19.82 -2.40
C SER A 272 -7.80 18.76 -3.48
N ARG A 273 -8.67 17.78 -3.21
CA ARG A 273 -9.07 16.76 -4.20
C ARG A 273 -9.67 17.42 -5.45
N GLY A 274 -10.64 18.33 -5.28
CA GLY A 274 -11.30 19.02 -6.39
C GLY A 274 -10.36 19.88 -7.23
N ALA A 275 -9.42 20.59 -6.59
CA ALA A 275 -8.43 21.42 -7.27
C ALA A 275 -7.47 20.57 -8.12
N ILE A 276 -6.95 19.47 -7.56
CA ILE A 276 -6.05 18.57 -8.28
C ILE A 276 -6.78 17.82 -9.41
N THR A 277 -8.00 17.35 -9.18
CA THR A 277 -8.85 16.77 -10.23
C THR A 277 -9.03 17.76 -11.38
N SER A 278 -9.44 19.00 -11.08
CA SER A 278 -9.65 20.04 -12.09
C SER A 278 -8.37 20.38 -12.85
N PHE A 279 -7.22 20.38 -12.15
CA PHE A 279 -5.91 20.57 -12.77
C PHE A 279 -5.60 19.45 -13.76
N VAL A 280 -5.76 18.18 -13.36
CA VAL A 280 -5.49 17.04 -14.24
C VAL A 280 -6.42 17.02 -15.45
N GLU A 281 -7.72 17.25 -15.25
CA GLU A 281 -8.70 17.27 -16.35
C GLU A 281 -8.42 18.36 -17.38
N ARG A 282 -7.94 19.53 -16.95
CA ARG A 282 -7.64 20.66 -17.85
C ARG A 282 -6.31 20.50 -18.56
N THR A 283 -5.32 19.93 -17.89
CA THR A 283 -3.93 19.94 -18.38
C THR A 283 -3.55 18.69 -19.14
N THR A 284 -4.36 17.61 -19.09
CA THR A 284 -4.03 16.34 -19.72
C THR A 284 -4.86 16.03 -20.97
N ASN A 285 -4.23 15.39 -21.97
CA ASN A 285 -4.91 14.87 -23.15
C ASN A 285 -5.46 13.45 -22.91
N SER A 286 -6.13 12.88 -23.92
CA SER A 286 -6.68 11.51 -23.87
C SER A 286 -5.63 10.39 -23.69
N LYS A 287 -4.33 10.71 -23.84
CA LYS A 287 -3.22 9.79 -23.56
C LYS A 287 -2.61 10.01 -22.17
N GLY A 288 -3.20 10.88 -21.35
CA GLY A 288 -2.71 11.25 -20.02
C GLY A 288 -1.44 12.11 -20.04
N GLN A 289 -1.10 12.70 -21.18
CA GLN A 289 0.07 13.58 -21.31
C GLN A 289 -0.33 15.01 -20.99
N VAL A 290 0.53 15.73 -20.27
CA VAL A 290 0.36 17.16 -20.01
C VAL A 290 0.54 17.92 -21.33
N VAL A 291 -0.47 18.69 -21.75
CA VAL A 291 -0.51 19.39 -23.04
C VAL A 291 -0.71 20.90 -22.94
N ASP A 292 -1.29 21.39 -21.84
CA ASP A 292 -1.49 22.83 -21.60
C ASP A 292 -1.00 23.19 -20.20
N VAL A 293 0.04 24.02 -20.13
CA VAL A 293 0.59 24.56 -18.86
C VAL A 293 0.71 26.09 -18.92
N SER A 294 -0.01 26.73 -19.85
CA SER A 294 0.00 28.19 -20.05
C SER A 294 -1.00 28.90 -19.14
#